data_AF-A0A0Q0JSP5-F1
#
_entry.id   AF-A0A0Q0JSP5-F1
#
_cell.length_a   1.000
_cell.length_b   1.000
_cell.length_c   1.000
_cell.angle_alpha   90.00
_cell.angle_beta   90.00
_cell.angle_gamma   90.00
#
_symmetry.space_group_name_H-M   'P 1'
#
loop_
_entity.id
_entity.type
_entity.pdbx_description
1 polymer ?
#
loop_
_entity_poly.entity_id
_entity_poly.type
_entity_poly.pdbx_seq_one_letter_code
_entity_poly.pdbx_strand_id
1 'polypeptide(L)'
;MKSTHNSIITFIPIIIQLSKDLFAGIRDIVGGRSGTYERELEKARSLALEELQQQAVALGANAVVGIDLDYETFGKTNGMLMVSISGTAVVVE
;
A
#
# COMPACT_ATOMS: atom_id res chain seq x y z
N MET A 1 -23.29 6.65 -26.96
CA MET A 1 -22.97 7.14 -25.60
C MET A 1 -21.46 6.93 -25.42
N LYS A 2 -20.60 7.64 -26.15
CA LYS A 2 -19.99 8.96 -25.86
C LYS A 2 -19.42 9.07 -24.45
N SER A 3 -18.14 8.68 -24.27
CA SER A 3 -17.05 9.56 -23.78
C SER A 3 -15.89 8.68 -23.30
N THR A 4 -14.90 8.45 -24.18
CA THR A 4 -13.65 7.72 -23.88
C THR A 4 -12.48 8.59 -24.37
N HIS A 5 -12.54 9.87 -24.04
CA HIS A 5 -11.48 10.83 -24.32
C HIS A 5 -10.99 11.34 -22.98
N ASN A 6 -9.70 11.10 -22.68
CA ASN A 6 -8.93 11.53 -21.51
C ASN A 6 -8.77 10.61 -20.29
N SER A 7 -9.07 9.31 -20.39
CA SER A 7 -8.61 8.36 -19.36
C SER A 7 -7.08 8.20 -19.45
N ILE A 8 -6.32 8.96 -18.67
CA ILE A 8 -4.94 8.59 -18.33
C ILE A 8 -5.06 7.21 -17.68
N ILE A 9 -4.35 6.21 -18.19
CA ILE A 9 -4.32 4.84 -17.66
C ILE A 9 -2.85 4.56 -17.37
N THR A 10 -2.43 4.97 -16.17
CA THR A 10 -1.04 4.78 -15.72
C THR A 10 -1.04 3.85 -14.53
N PHE A 11 -0.32 2.73 -14.67
CA PHE A 11 -0.06 1.79 -13.59
C PHE A 11 1.01 2.37 -12.66
N ILE A 12 0.68 2.52 -11.38
CA ILE A 12 1.57 3.11 -10.37
C ILE A 12 2.02 2.01 -9.41
N PRO A 13 3.26 1.48 -9.53
CA PRO A 13 3.80 0.55 -8.55
C PRO A 13 4.41 1.30 -7.36
N ILE A 14 4.01 0.93 -6.14
CA ILE A 14 4.58 1.45 -4.90
C ILE A 14 5.01 0.28 -4.03
N ILE A 15 6.20 0.40 -3.45
CA ILE A 15 6.81 -0.64 -2.62
C ILE A 15 7.26 -0.03 -1.31
N ILE A 16 6.70 -0.52 -0.20
CA ILE A 16 7.08 -0.12 1.16
C ILE A 16 7.74 -1.30 1.85
N GLN A 17 8.95 -1.08 2.38
CA GLN A 17 9.67 -2.05 3.18
C GLN A 17 9.37 -1.85 4.67
N LEU A 18 8.85 -2.89 5.32
CA LEU A 18 8.65 -2.94 6.77
C LEU A 18 9.74 -3.83 7.38
N SER A 19 10.56 -3.23 8.24
CA SER A 19 11.72 -3.89 8.84
C SER A 19 11.34 -4.73 10.07
N LYS A 20 12.28 -5.59 10.47
CA LYS A 20 12.15 -6.50 11.61
C LYS A 20 12.01 -5.79 12.95
N ASP A 21 12.45 -4.54 13.07
CA ASP A 21 12.33 -3.74 14.31
C ASP A 21 10.86 -3.48 14.67
N LEU A 22 9.99 -3.38 13.65
CA LEU A 22 8.54 -3.32 13.81
C LEU A 22 7.99 -4.60 14.47
N PHE A 23 8.49 -5.77 14.06
CA PHE A 23 8.07 -7.08 14.57
C PHE A 23 8.75 -7.49 15.88
N ALA A 24 9.95 -6.97 16.17
CA ALA A 24 10.65 -7.22 17.43
C ALA A 24 9.90 -6.60 18.61
N GLY A 25 9.38 -5.38 18.46
CA GLY A 25 8.52 -4.74 19.47
C GLY A 25 7.16 -5.42 19.66
N ILE A 26 6.63 -6.07 18.61
CA ILE A 26 5.40 -6.86 18.69
C ILE A 26 5.63 -8.17 19.46
N ARG A 27 6.80 -8.81 19.29
CA ARG A 27 7.13 -10.10 19.93
C ARG A 27 7.13 -10.02 21.46
N ASP A 28 7.54 -8.89 22.03
CA ASP A 28 7.52 -8.65 23.47
C ASP A 28 6.11 -8.32 24.02
N ILE A 29 5.13 -8.06 23.13
CA ILE A 29 3.73 -7.74 23.47
C ILE A 29 2.76 -8.89 23.09
N VAL A 30 3.26 -10.10 22.77
CA VAL A 30 2.41 -11.27 22.44
C VAL A 30 1.67 -11.84 23.67
N GLY A 31 1.82 -11.23 24.85
CA GLY A 31 1.13 -11.62 26.09
C GLY A 31 -0.27 -11.01 26.31
N GLY A 32 -0.79 -10.14 25.44
CA GLY A 32 -2.11 -9.55 25.68
C GLY A 32 -2.64 -8.64 24.59
N ARG A 33 -3.61 -9.16 23.83
CA ARG A 33 -4.35 -8.53 22.71
C ARG A 33 -3.53 -8.31 21.43
N SER A 34 -3.87 -9.12 20.42
CA SER A 34 -3.41 -9.17 19.02
C SER A 34 -3.41 -7.86 18.20
N GLY A 35 -3.62 -6.69 18.81
CA GLY A 35 -3.82 -5.43 18.10
C GLY A 35 -2.53 -4.74 17.65
N THR A 36 -1.34 -5.18 18.05
CA THR A 36 -0.07 -4.51 17.70
C THR A 36 0.39 -4.87 16.29
N TYR A 37 0.22 -6.14 15.89
CA TYR A 37 0.54 -6.61 14.53
C TYR A 37 -0.37 -5.98 13.47
N GLU A 38 -1.69 -5.99 13.71
CA GLU A 38 -2.67 -5.36 12.80
C GLU A 38 -2.47 -3.86 12.66
N ARG A 39 -2.10 -3.16 13.75
CA ARG A 39 -1.85 -1.70 13.72
C ARG A 39 -0.68 -1.32 12.81
N GLU A 40 0.39 -2.09 12.80
CA GLU A 40 1.54 -1.81 11.93
C GLU A 40 1.24 -2.12 10.46
N LEU A 41 0.45 -3.17 10.19
CA LEU A 41 -0.05 -3.45 8.85
C LEU A 41 -0.98 -2.35 8.32
N GLU A 42 -1.90 -1.87 9.16
CA GLU A 42 -2.78 -0.75 8.85
C GLU A 42 -1.98 0.53 8.57
N LYS A 43 -0.93 0.79 9.35
CA LYS A 43 -0.03 1.93 9.13
C LYS A 43 0.68 1.83 7.78
N ALA A 44 1.22 0.65 7.44
CA ALA A 44 1.87 0.41 6.16
C ALA A 44 0.91 0.61 4.99
N ARG A 45 -0.31 0.09 5.11
CA ARG A 45 -1.38 0.28 4.13
C ARG A 45 -1.73 1.75 3.95
N SER A 46 -1.90 2.49 5.05
CA SER A 46 -2.21 3.92 5.01
C SER A 46 -1.12 4.72 4.30
N LEU A 47 0.15 4.45 4.60
CA LEU A 47 1.28 5.09 3.93
C LEU A 47 1.31 4.78 2.44
N ALA A 48 1.08 3.51 2.07
CA ALA A 48 1.06 3.07 0.68
C ALA A 48 -0.05 3.75 -0.12
N LEU A 49 -1.25 3.87 0.46
CA LEU A 49 -2.39 4.55 -0.15
C LEU A 49 -2.16 6.06 -0.27
N GLU A 50 -1.56 6.70 0.74
CA GLU A 50 -1.25 8.12 0.71
C GLU A 50 -0.26 8.43 -0.42
N GLU A 51 0.79 7.62 -0.56
CA GLU A 51 1.76 7.75 -1.64
C GLU A 51 1.11 7.50 -3.02
N LEU A 52 0.23 6.50 -3.14
CA LEU A 52 -0.54 6.22 -4.35
C LEU A 52 -1.41 7.41 -4.76
N GLN A 53 -2.06 8.03 -3.78
CA GLN A 53 -2.87 9.22 -3.99
C GLN A 53 -2.01 10.41 -4.43
N GLN A 54 -0.88 10.66 -3.77
CA GLN A 54 0.03 11.76 -4.15
C GLN A 54 0.55 11.59 -5.58
N GLN A 55 0.92 10.38 -5.98
CA GLN A 55 1.35 10.09 -7.34
C GLN A 55 0.21 10.25 -8.36
N ALA A 56 -1.00 9.80 -8.04
CA ALA A 56 -2.17 9.98 -8.89
C ALA A 56 -2.50 11.47 -9.09
N VAL A 57 -2.46 12.27 -8.02
CA VAL A 57 -2.65 13.73 -8.08
C VAL A 57 -1.55 14.40 -8.91
N ALA A 58 -0.29 13.97 -8.77
CA ALA A 58 0.83 14.48 -9.57
C ALA A 58 0.66 14.18 -11.07
N LEU A 59 -0.03 13.08 -11.42
CA LEU A 59 -0.38 12.72 -12.79
C LEU A 59 -1.65 13.44 -13.30
N GLY A 60 -2.30 14.25 -12.47
CA GLY A 60 -3.54 14.95 -12.80
C GLY A 60 -4.78 14.05 -12.78
N ALA A 61 -4.69 12.85 -12.19
CA ALA A 61 -5.82 11.97 -11.97
C ALA A 61 -6.66 12.43 -10.77
N ASN A 62 -7.96 12.13 -10.79
CA ASN A 62 -8.88 12.40 -9.68
C ASN A 62 -9.41 11.14 -8.99
N ALA A 63 -9.11 9.96 -9.54
CA ALA A 63 -9.41 8.68 -8.92
C ALA A 63 -8.31 7.67 -9.22
N VAL A 64 -8.18 6.66 -8.35
CA VAL A 64 -7.37 5.47 -8.61
C VAL A 64 -8.29 4.26 -8.55
N VAL A 65 -8.28 3.45 -9.61
CA VAL A 65 -9.13 2.26 -9.76
C VAL A 65 -8.28 1.01 -9.94
N GLY A 66 -8.86 -0.14 -9.60
CA GLY A 66 -8.16 -1.42 -9.69
C GLY A 66 -6.93 -1.46 -8.78
N ILE A 67 -7.09 -1.03 -7.52
CA ILE A 67 -6.03 -1.10 -6.52
C ILE A 67 -5.78 -2.57 -6.18
N ASP A 68 -4.54 -3.00 -6.32
CA ASP A 68 -4.06 -4.32 -5.92
C ASP A 68 -3.00 -4.16 -4.84
N LEU A 69 -3.06 -4.98 -3.79
CA LEU A 69 -2.19 -4.85 -2.63
C LEU A 69 -1.65 -6.22 -2.22
N ASP A 70 -0.34 -6.38 -2.37
CA ASP A 70 0.39 -7.59 -2.10
C ASP A 70 1.27 -7.45 -0.86
N TYR A 71 1.22 -8.44 0.00
CA TYR A 71 2.08 -8.57 1.16
C TYR A 71 3.05 -9.72 0.95
N GLU A 72 4.34 -9.42 0.81
CA GLU A 72 5.38 -10.43 0.65
C GLU A 72 6.32 -10.46 1.85
N THR A 73 6.42 -11.62 2.50
CA THR A 73 7.40 -11.82 3.57
C THR A 73 8.73 -12.27 2.99
N PHE A 74 9.78 -11.46 3.12
CA PHE A 74 11.13 -11.83 2.68
C PHE A 74 11.89 -12.55 3.80
N GLY A 75 12.17 -13.83 3.56
CA GLY A 75 13.03 -14.69 4.38
C GLY A 75 12.31 -15.31 5.58
N LYS A 76 12.24 -16.65 5.60
CA LYS A 76 11.70 -17.47 6.71
C LYS A 76 12.28 -17.14 8.09
N THR A 77 13.43 -16.47 8.16
CA THR A 77 14.15 -16.15 9.40
C THR A 77 14.25 -14.64 9.69
N ASN A 78 14.03 -13.79 8.67
CA ASN A 78 14.33 -12.36 8.75
C ASN A 78 13.13 -11.45 9.03
N GLY A 79 11.89 -11.97 9.02
CA GLY A 79 10.72 -11.23 9.48
C GLY A 79 10.56 -9.86 8.81
N MET A 80 11.06 -9.71 7.58
CA MET A 80 10.86 -8.50 6.78
C MET A 80 9.55 -8.68 6.03
N LEU A 81 8.72 -7.66 6.05
CA LEU A 81 7.46 -7.62 5.32
C LEU A 81 7.57 -6.52 4.27
N MET A 82 7.33 -6.89 3.02
CA MET A 82 7.20 -5.96 1.92
C MET A 82 5.72 -5.78 1.64
N VAL A 83 5.30 -4.54 1.48
CA VAL A 83 3.95 -4.20 1.02
C VAL A 83 4.09 -3.55 -0.34
N SER A 84 3.49 -4.17 -1.34
CA SER A 84 3.40 -3.62 -2.69
C SER A 84 1.96 -3.21 -2.93
N ILE A 85 1.75 -1.97 -3.36
CA ILE A 85 0.45 -1.51 -3.81
C ILE A 85 0.57 -1.04 -5.24
N SER A 86 -0.42 -1.37 -6.06
CA SER A 86 -0.51 -0.88 -7.41
C SER A 86 -1.93 -0.45 -7.75
N GLY A 87 -2.07 0.42 -8.74
CA GLY A 87 -3.38 0.91 -9.17
C GLY A 87 -3.31 1.69 -10.47
N THR A 88 -4.49 1.95 -11.04
CA THR A 88 -4.63 2.73 -12.28
C THR A 88 -5.18 4.10 -11.95
N ALA A 89 -4.37 5.14 -12.11
CA ALA A 89 -4.81 6.52 -11.95
C ALA A 89 -5.65 6.94 -13.16
N VAL A 90 -6.88 7.43 -12.93
CA VAL A 90 -7.85 7.81 -13.96
C VAL A 90 -8.46 9.20 -13.70
N VAL A 91 -8.96 9.83 -14.75
CA VAL A 91 -9.77 11.06 -14.67
C VAL A 91 -11.22 10.68 -14.99
N VAL A 92 -12.12 10.91 -14.04
CA VAL A 92 -13.57 10.72 -14.20
C VAL A 92 -14.30 12.06 -14.11
N GLU A 93 -15.33 12.27 -14.94
CA GLU A 93 -16.21 13.45 -14.91
C GLU A 93 -17.58 13.13 -14.30
#